data_AF-A0A550GPQ1-F1
#
_entry.id   AF-A0A550GPQ1-F1
#
_cell.length_a   1.000
_cell.length_b   1.000
_cell.length_c   1.000
_cell.angle_alpha   90.00
_cell.angle_beta   90.00
_cell.angle_gamma   90.00
#
_symmetry.space_group_name_H-M   'P 1'
#
loop_
_entity.id
_entity.type
_entity.pdbx_description
1 polymer ?
#
loop_
_entity_poly.entity_id
_entity_poly.type
_entity_poly.pdbx_seq_one_letter_code
_entity_poly.pdbx_strand_id
1 'polypeptide(L)' 'MLNQIKKDLAQLGNPEKAKNLRWFFKTGKGQYGEGDIFLGIPVPEQRKVAKKYADLSLVDI' A
#
# COMPACT_ATOMS: atom_id res chain seq x y z
N MET A 1 1.49 -16.87 -2.75
CA MET A 1 2.49 -15.84 -2.38
C MET A 1 1.89 -14.48 -2.02
N LEU A 2 0.72 -14.11 -2.58
CA LEU A 2 0.01 -12.86 -2.28
C LEU A 2 -0.16 -12.54 -0.78
N ASN A 3 -0.45 -13.54 0.06
CA ASN A 3 -0.58 -13.35 1.50
C ASN A 3 0.73 -12.91 2.17
N GLN A 4 1.89 -13.36 1.67
CA GLN A 4 3.17 -12.94 2.22
C GLN A 4 3.49 -11.50 1.80
N ILE A 5 3.20 -11.13 0.55
CA ILE A 5 3.35 -9.75 0.06
C ILE A 5 2.49 -8.79 0.90
N LYS A 6 1.22 -9.15 1.16
CA LYS A 6 0.33 -8.38 2.03
C LYS A 6 0.86 -8.23 3.45
N LYS A 7 1.42 -9.30 4.03
CA LYS A 7 2.06 -9.25 5.36
C LYS A 7 3.27 -8.32 5.38
N ASP A 8 4.15 -8.44 4.40
CA ASP A 8 5.35 -7.62 4.28
C ASP A 8 5.00 -6.13 4.13
N LEU A 9 3.99 -5.80 3.32
CA LEU A 9 3.48 -4.43 3.18
C LEU A 9 2.85 -3.93 4.49
N ALA A 10 2.05 -4.76 5.18
CA ALA A 10 1.41 -4.37 6.43
C ALA A 10 2.43 -4.03 7.53
N GLN A 11 3.56 -4.72 7.59
CA GLN A 11 4.66 -4.44 8.53
C GLN A 11 5.32 -3.08 8.32
N LEU A 12 5.29 -2.55 7.09
CA LEU A 12 5.87 -1.26 6.74
C LEU A 12 4.87 -0.10 6.83
N GLY A 13 3.61 -0.40 7.15
CA GLY A 13 2.54 0.57 7.24
C GLY A 13 2.77 1.61 8.34
N ASN A 14 2.46 2.87 8.06
CA ASN A 14 2.52 3.95 9.04
C ASN A 14 1.14 4.64 9.15
N PRO A 15 0.46 4.51 10.30
CA PRO A 15 -0.91 4.99 10.46
C PRO A 15 -1.02 6.52 10.40
N GLU A 16 0.01 7.25 10.84
CA GLU A 16 0.05 8.71 10.78
C GLU A 16 0.19 9.21 9.33
N LYS A 17 1.12 8.63 8.56
CA LYS A 17 1.24 8.91 7.12
C LYS A 17 -0.02 8.53 6.36
N ALA A 18 -0.62 7.38 6.69
CA ALA A 18 -1.88 6.95 6.10
C ALA A 18 -3.00 7.97 6.34
N LYS A 19 -3.08 8.55 7.54
CA LYS A 19 -4.05 9.61 7.85
C LYS A 19 -3.81 10.87 7.00
N ASN A 20 -2.56 11.32 6.89
CA ASN A 20 -2.21 12.50 6.10
C ASN A 20 -2.52 12.31 4.61
N LEU A 21 -2.23 11.12 4.08
CA LEU A 21 -2.54 10.77 2.69
C LEU A 21 -4.05 10.70 2.44
N ARG A 22 -4.83 10.07 3.33
CA ARG A 22 -6.30 10.05 3.22
C ARG A 22 -6.91 11.45 3.17
N TRP A 23 -6.39 12.37 3.97
CA TRP A 23 -6.80 13.77 3.93
C TRP A 23 -6.41 14.45 2.61
N PHE A 24 -5.16 14.31 2.18
CA PHE A 24 -4.64 14.91 0.96
C PHE A 24 -5.39 14.43 -0.30
N PHE A 25 -5.62 13.12 -0.41
CA PHE A 25 -6.32 12.50 -1.54
C PHE A 25 -7.85 12.58 -1.43
N LYS A 26 -8.37 13.14 -0.33
CA LYS A 26 -9.81 13.33 -0.08
C LYS A 26 -10.57 12.02 -0.28
N THR A 27 -10.41 11.09 0.67
CA THR A 27 -11.01 9.74 0.58
C THR A 27 -12.38 9.60 1.24
N GLY A 28 -13.02 10.71 1.60
CA GLY A 28 -14.37 10.73 2.15
C GLY A 28 -15.44 10.46 1.10
N LYS A 29 -16.67 10.20 1.56
CA LYS A 29 -17.84 10.03 0.68
C LYS A 29 -18.06 11.27 -0.20
N GLY A 30 -18.26 11.07 -1.50
CA GLY A 30 -18.44 12.11 -2.51
C GLY A 30 -17.15 12.85 -2.88
N GLN A 31 -15.99 12.36 -2.47
CA GLN A 31 -14.70 12.98 -2.76
C GLN A 31 -13.90 12.17 -3.80
N TYR A 32 -12.77 12.72 -4.23
CA TYR A 32 -11.96 12.17 -5.33
C TYR A 32 -11.51 10.72 -5.10
N GLY A 33 -10.96 10.43 -3.91
CA GLY A 33 -10.48 9.10 -3.55
C GLY A 33 -11.48 8.32 -2.70
N GLU A 34 -12.79 8.54 -2.88
CA GLU A 34 -13.81 7.86 -2.06
C GLU A 34 -13.56 6.35 -1.99
N GLY A 35 -13.43 5.83 -0.77
CA GLY A 35 -13.21 4.41 -0.52
C GLY A 35 -11.74 3.95 -0.50
N ASP A 36 -10.79 4.80 -0.90
CA ASP A 36 -9.37 4.45 -0.86
C ASP A 36 -8.84 4.28 0.57
N ILE A 37 -8.09 3.19 0.77
CA ILE A 37 -7.43 2.86 2.05
C ILE A 37 -5.92 2.95 1.88
N PHE A 38 -5.31 3.93 2.54
CA PHE A 38 -3.87 4.11 2.54
C PHE A 38 -3.19 3.30 3.66
N LEU A 39 -2.10 2.60 3.32
CA LEU A 39 -1.23 1.91 4.28
C LEU A 39 -0.13 2.83 4.85
N GLY A 40 0.12 4.00 4.23
CA GLY A 40 1.12 4.95 4.71
C GLY A 40 2.58 4.56 4.43
N ILE A 41 2.81 3.67 3.47
CA ILE A 41 4.14 3.15 3.12
C ILE A 41 4.82 4.11 2.12
N PRO A 42 6.03 4.63 2.39
CA PRO A 42 6.78 5.45 1.44
C PRO A 42 7.14 4.68 0.16
N VAL A 43 7.18 5.38 -0.98
CA VAL A 43 7.52 4.78 -2.29
C VAL A 43 8.85 3.99 -2.28
N PRO A 44 9.95 4.45 -1.64
CA PRO A 44 11.17 3.67 -1.57
C PRO A 44 11.00 2.29 -0.90
N GLU A 45 10.18 2.20 0.16
CA GLU A 45 9.91 0.94 0.85
C GLU A 45 9.03 0.00 0.01
N GLN A 46 8.04 0.55 -0.70
CA GLN A 46 7.24 -0.23 -1.66
C GLN A 46 8.12 -0.84 -2.75
N ARG A 47 9.09 -0.08 -3.28
CA ARG A 47 10.03 -0.58 -4.30
C ARG A 47 10.93 -1.69 -3.78
N LYS A 48 11.34 -1.65 -2.50
CA LYS A 48 12.10 -2.74 -1.88
C LYS A 48 11.29 -4.04 -1.81
N VAL A 49 10.02 -3.94 -1.41
CA VAL A 49 9.11 -5.10 -1.39
C VAL A 49 8.89 -5.63 -2.81
N ALA A 50 8.60 -4.76 -3.78
CA ALA A 50 8.45 -5.18 -5.18
C ALA A 50 9.69 -5.90 -5.71
N LYS A 51 10.90 -5.40 -5.41
CA LYS A 51 12.16 -6.04 -5.81
C LYS A 51 12.36 -7.42 -5.17
N LYS A 52 11.92 -7.62 -3.92
CA LYS A 52 11.96 -8.93 -3.24
C LYS A 52 11.14 -10.00 -3.98
N TYR A 53 10.09 -9.59 -4.69
CA TYR A 53 9.18 -10.47 -5.43
C TYR A 53 9.29 -10.25 -6.95
N ALA A 54 10.44 -9.80 -7.45
CA ALA A 54 10.62 -9.46 -8.87
C ALA A 54 10.41 -10.64 -9.82
N ASP A 55 10.71 -11.86 -9.37
CA ASP A 55 10.59 -13.09 -10.16
C ASP A 55 9.22 -13.77 -10.02
N LEU A 56 8.24 -13.09 -9.40
CA LEU A 56 6.90 -13.63 -9.21
C LEU A 56 6.17 -13.76 -10.55
N SER A 57 5.64 -14.94 -10.84
CA SER A 57 4.83 -15.16 -12.03
C SER A 57 3.42 -14.63 -11.84
N LEU A 58 2.76 -14.22 -12.94
CA LEU A 58 1.36 -13.82 -12.90
C LEU A 58 0.42 -14.94 -12.41
N VAL A 59 0.80 -16.20 -12.58
CA VAL A 59 0.01 -17.35 -12.08
C VAL A 59 0.06 -17.49 -10.54
N ASP A 60 0.98 -16.80 -9.87
CA ASP A 60 1.18 -16.87 -8.41
C ASP A 60 0.40 -15.77 -7.64
N ILE A 61 -0.33 -14.93 -8.38
CA ILE A 61 -1.16 -13.80 -7.93
C ILE A 61 -2.63 -14.19 -8.01
#